data_AF-A0A5E4K6Q9-F1
#
_entry.id   AF-A0A5E4K6Q9-F1
#
_cell.length_a   1.000
_cell.length_b   1.000
_cell.length_c   1.000
_cell.angle_alpha   90.00
_cell.angle_beta   90.00
_cell.angle_gamma   90.00
#
_symmetry.space_group_name_H-M   'P 1'
#
loop_
_entity.id
_entity.type
_entity.pdbx_description
1 polymer ?
#
loop_
_entity_poly.entity_id
_entity_poly.type
_entity_poly.pdbx_seq_one_letter_code
_entity_poly.pdbx_strand_id
1 'polypeptide(L)'
;MPPITRTAPRYDLLFSEGKFNGTLLIGPDPLGLDFDHKVFLIARRKLRSIGFHMTDSKRGLEEYQRIFSHNDSSIKARIRLILGRNYHGNLRELWRETIEHDDFIYLKTHAGYGRHLSLSNDVSYFTDAMKEGHEEMRRKPYQLFYLDCCKSEMYYKEILRKYLGDNIDLILHKWFCDYKIIGPVIVLIDELMKGSDFETIVSEMNDEYGIPHFDVEDKPEDMRLDRKMVTYSISGN
;
A
#
# COMPACT_ATOMS: atom_id res chain seq x y z
N MET A 1 25.76 -18.34 5.88
CA MET A 1 25.06 -17.99 7.12
C MET A 1 23.58 -18.27 6.90
N PRO A 2 22.82 -18.76 7.90
CA PRO A 2 21.38 -18.85 7.77
C PRO A 2 20.81 -17.43 7.57
N PRO A 3 19.77 -17.24 6.72
CA PRO A 3 19.17 -15.94 6.51
C PRO A 3 18.62 -15.42 7.86
N ILE A 4 19.12 -14.27 8.29
CA ILE A 4 18.62 -13.60 9.50
C ILE A 4 17.18 -13.19 9.18
N THR A 5 16.19 -13.90 9.70
CA THR A 5 14.78 -13.55 9.50
C THR A 5 14.44 -12.48 10.52
N ARG A 6 14.26 -11.23 10.06
CA ARG A 6 13.84 -10.14 10.95
C ARG A 6 12.37 -10.33 11.34
N THR A 7 12.06 -10.25 12.62
CA THR A 7 10.72 -10.49 13.18
C THR A 7 9.82 -9.24 13.21
N ALA A 8 10.36 -8.05 12.94
CA ALA A 8 9.62 -6.79 12.93
C ALA A 8 10.11 -5.81 11.83
N PRO A 9 9.22 -5.02 11.21
CA PRO A 9 9.59 -4.02 10.21
C PRO A 9 10.43 -2.85 10.79
N ARG A 10 11.13 -2.10 9.93
CA ARG A 10 12.09 -1.02 10.32
C ARG A 10 11.51 0.30 9.86
N TYR A 11 10.33 0.61 10.38
CA TYR A 11 9.57 1.79 10.00
C TYR A 11 10.28 3.10 10.34
N ASP A 12 11.21 3.07 11.31
CA ASP A 12 12.15 4.15 11.60
C ASP A 12 12.96 4.59 10.37
N LEU A 13 13.33 3.65 9.49
CA LEU A 13 14.11 3.95 8.29
C LEU A 13 13.33 4.77 7.24
N LEU A 14 11.99 4.74 7.27
CA LEU A 14 11.14 5.55 6.37
C LEU A 14 11.33 7.05 6.55
N PHE A 15 11.87 7.48 7.69
CA PHE A 15 11.98 8.89 8.08
C PHE A 15 13.43 9.40 8.10
N SER A 16 14.39 8.52 7.81
CA SER A 16 15.83 8.77 7.95
C SER A 16 16.35 9.98 7.16
N GLU A 17 15.68 10.36 6.07
CA GLU A 17 16.06 11.49 5.21
C GLU A 17 15.35 12.81 5.59
N GLY A 18 14.61 12.86 6.71
CA GLY A 18 13.81 14.03 7.10
C GLY A 18 12.57 14.27 6.21
N LYS A 19 12.27 13.31 5.32
CA LYS A 19 11.15 13.33 4.39
C LYS A 19 10.47 11.98 4.41
N PHE A 20 9.17 11.99 4.15
CA PHE A 20 8.37 10.79 3.96
C PHE A 20 7.47 10.97 2.75
N ASN A 21 7.81 10.31 1.64
CA ASN A 21 7.03 10.37 0.42
C ASN A 21 6.20 9.10 0.29
N GLY A 22 4.90 9.25 0.10
CA GLY A 22 3.99 8.13 -0.11
C GLY A 22 3.12 8.30 -1.34
N THR A 23 2.71 7.18 -1.92
CA THR A 23 1.70 7.12 -2.97
C THR A 23 0.61 6.13 -2.60
N LEU A 24 -0.64 6.61 -2.59
CA LEU A 24 -1.85 5.82 -2.49
C LEU A 24 -2.47 5.69 -3.88
N LEU A 25 -2.30 4.55 -4.52
CA LEU A 25 -2.82 4.31 -5.85
C LEU A 25 -4.05 3.38 -5.80
N ILE A 26 -5.19 3.91 -6.24
CA ILE A 26 -6.47 3.20 -6.31
C ILE A 26 -6.71 2.82 -7.76
N GLY A 27 -6.61 1.53 -8.05
CA GLY A 27 -6.94 0.94 -9.35
C GLY A 27 -8.46 0.92 -9.60
N PRO A 28 -8.87 0.66 -10.85
CA PRO A 28 -10.27 0.66 -11.26
C PRO A 28 -11.00 -0.59 -10.77
N ASP A 29 -12.31 -0.44 -10.59
CA ASP A 29 -13.19 -1.58 -10.37
C ASP A 29 -13.38 -2.40 -11.67
N PRO A 30 -13.46 -3.74 -11.60
CA PRO A 30 -13.50 -4.66 -12.74
C PRO A 30 -14.88 -4.71 -13.41
N LEU A 31 -15.90 -4.11 -12.79
CA LEU A 31 -17.29 -4.21 -13.23
C LEU A 31 -17.95 -2.84 -13.52
N GLY A 32 -17.15 -1.78 -13.67
CA GLY A 32 -17.70 -0.44 -13.91
C GLY A 32 -18.52 0.11 -12.73
N LEU A 33 -18.36 -0.49 -11.55
CA LEU A 33 -18.86 0.06 -10.31
C LEU A 33 -17.99 1.30 -9.96
N ASP A 34 -18.56 2.23 -9.19
CA ASP A 34 -17.90 3.48 -8.75
C ASP A 34 -17.36 3.37 -7.31
N PHE A 35 -16.88 2.18 -6.91
CA PHE A 35 -16.26 1.99 -5.60
C PHE A 35 -14.90 2.67 -5.55
N ASP A 36 -14.08 2.56 -6.59
CA ASP A 36 -12.80 3.25 -6.75
C ASP A 36 -12.91 4.77 -6.44
N HIS A 37 -13.94 5.43 -6.99
CA HIS A 37 -14.21 6.84 -6.72
C HIS A 37 -14.66 7.08 -5.27
N LYS A 38 -15.51 6.23 -4.70
CA LYS A 38 -15.91 6.34 -3.29
C LYS A 38 -14.72 6.16 -2.35
N VAL A 39 -13.88 5.17 -2.60
CA VAL A 39 -12.63 4.89 -1.89
C VAL A 39 -11.72 6.11 -1.96
N PHE A 40 -11.54 6.68 -3.16
CA PHE A 40 -10.75 7.90 -3.35
C PHE A 40 -11.29 9.06 -2.50
N LEU A 41 -12.60 9.30 -2.50
CA LEU A 41 -13.22 10.35 -1.68
C LEU A 41 -13.08 10.09 -0.17
N ILE A 42 -13.15 8.82 0.26
CA ILE A 42 -12.94 8.45 1.67
C ILE A 42 -11.48 8.67 2.07
N ALA A 43 -10.51 8.23 1.27
CA ALA A 43 -9.09 8.48 1.52
C ALA A 43 -8.80 9.98 1.60
N ARG A 44 -9.33 10.78 0.67
CA ARG A 44 -9.25 12.25 0.72
C ARG A 44 -9.75 12.80 2.06
N ARG A 45 -10.91 12.35 2.54
CA ARG A 45 -11.48 12.82 3.82
C ARG A 45 -10.61 12.40 5.01
N LYS A 46 -10.16 11.14 5.03
CA LYS A 46 -9.37 10.60 6.14
C LYS A 46 -7.95 11.17 6.19
N LEU A 47 -7.29 11.41 5.05
CA LEU A 47 -6.00 12.12 5.01
C LEU A 47 -6.11 13.49 5.68
N ARG A 48 -7.18 14.23 5.40
CA ARG A 48 -7.44 15.53 6.05
C ARG A 48 -7.70 15.41 7.55
N SER A 49 -8.41 14.36 7.99
CA SER A 49 -8.66 14.16 9.43
C SER A 49 -7.38 13.84 10.20
N ILE A 50 -6.41 13.19 9.57
CA ILE A 50 -5.07 12.97 10.14
C ILE A 50 -4.11 14.12 9.79
N GLY A 51 -4.62 15.34 9.61
CA GLY A 51 -3.81 16.56 9.54
C GLY A 51 -3.04 16.82 8.24
N PHE A 52 -3.29 16.07 7.16
CA PHE A 52 -2.74 16.41 5.85
C PHE A 52 -3.52 17.54 5.17
N HIS A 53 -2.79 18.47 4.56
CA HIS A 53 -3.36 19.56 3.77
C HIS A 53 -3.09 19.33 2.29
N MET A 54 -4.11 19.52 1.46
CA MET A 54 -3.99 19.37 0.01
C MET A 54 -3.16 20.53 -0.57
N THR A 55 -2.13 20.23 -1.34
CA THR A 55 -1.19 21.20 -1.93
C THR A 55 -1.28 21.29 -3.45
N ASP A 56 -1.70 20.22 -4.12
CA ASP A 56 -1.96 20.19 -5.57
C ASP A 56 -3.19 19.32 -5.87
N SER A 57 -3.89 19.63 -6.95
CA SER A 57 -5.04 18.86 -7.42
C SER A 57 -5.15 18.94 -8.93
N LYS A 58 -5.04 17.77 -9.56
CA LYS A 58 -5.20 17.54 -10.99
C LYS A 58 -6.23 16.43 -11.18
N ARG A 59 -6.69 16.24 -12.41
CA ARG A 59 -7.66 15.19 -12.71
C ARG A 59 -7.07 13.81 -12.39
N GLY A 60 -7.67 13.13 -11.41
CA GLY A 60 -7.25 11.81 -10.94
C GLY A 60 -6.00 11.79 -10.05
N LEU A 61 -5.48 12.95 -9.62
CA LEU A 61 -4.33 13.06 -8.72
C LEU A 61 -4.54 14.23 -7.74
N GLU A 62 -4.41 13.96 -6.45
CA GLU A 62 -4.32 14.99 -5.41
C GLU A 62 -3.02 14.80 -4.62
N GLU A 63 -2.31 15.89 -4.34
CA GLU A 63 -1.13 15.87 -3.47
C GLU A 63 -1.48 16.48 -2.11
N TYR A 64 -0.98 15.84 -1.06
CA TYR A 64 -1.18 16.20 0.32
C TYR A 64 0.17 16.34 1.03
N GLN A 65 0.30 17.35 1.89
CA GLN A 65 1.50 17.53 2.73
C GLN A 65 1.14 17.73 4.20
N ARG A 66 2.03 17.25 5.07
CA ARG A 66 2.00 17.46 6.52
C ARG A 66 3.42 17.55 7.04
N ILE A 67 3.65 18.35 8.06
CA ILE A 67 4.89 18.30 8.85
C ILE A 67 4.53 17.68 10.20
N PHE A 68 5.33 16.74 10.67
CA PHE A 68 5.17 16.10 11.97
C PHE A 68 6.52 15.87 12.63
N SER A 69 6.50 15.61 13.94
CA SER A 69 7.71 15.32 14.73
C SER A 69 7.82 13.83 14.95
N HIS A 70 9.01 13.26 14.71
CA HIS A 70 9.32 11.86 14.95
C HIS A 70 10.76 11.75 15.45
N ASN A 71 10.97 11.14 16.63
CA ASN A 71 12.29 11.03 17.28
C ASN A 71 13.06 12.36 17.28
N ASP A 72 12.43 13.43 17.78
CA ASP A 72 12.95 14.81 17.83
C ASP A 72 13.31 15.44 16.47
N SER A 73 13.02 14.76 15.37
CA SER A 73 13.23 15.25 14.00
C SER A 73 11.94 15.77 13.40
N SER A 74 12.03 16.87 12.66
CA SER A 74 10.91 17.41 11.89
C SER A 74 10.87 16.72 10.52
N ILE A 75 9.82 15.94 10.26
CA ILE A 75 9.65 15.18 9.03
C ILE A 75 8.63 15.88 8.13
N LYS A 76 9.00 16.12 6.87
CA LYS A 76 8.06 16.58 5.84
C LYS A 76 7.44 15.38 5.11
N ALA A 77 6.17 15.11 5.37
CA ALA A 77 5.40 14.11 4.65
C ALA A 77 4.74 14.68 3.39
N ARG A 78 4.78 13.91 2.30
CA ARG A 78 4.02 14.15 1.07
C ARG A 78 3.31 12.86 0.69
N ILE A 79 1.99 12.90 0.53
CA ILE A 79 1.18 11.78 0.01
C ILE A 79 0.55 12.18 -1.33
N ARG A 80 0.81 11.38 -2.38
CA ARG A 80 0.05 11.43 -3.63
C ARG A 80 -1.14 10.47 -3.53
N LEU A 81 -2.34 10.95 -3.75
CA LEU A 81 -3.55 10.12 -3.85
C LEU A 81 -3.99 10.08 -5.32
N ILE A 82 -4.00 8.88 -5.91
CA ILE A 82 -4.23 8.67 -7.34
C ILE A 82 -5.45 7.78 -7.56
N LEU A 83 -6.37 8.26 -8.40
CA LEU A 83 -7.48 7.46 -8.94
C LEU A 83 -7.10 7.00 -10.35
N GLY A 84 -6.63 5.75 -10.48
CA GLY A 84 -6.04 5.21 -11.70
C GLY A 84 -6.95 5.36 -12.93
N ARG A 85 -8.25 5.05 -12.79
CA ARG A 85 -9.25 5.19 -13.86
C ARG A 85 -9.35 6.62 -14.42
N ASN A 86 -9.17 7.62 -13.55
CA ASN A 86 -9.37 9.03 -13.90
C ASN A 86 -8.05 9.79 -14.08
N TYR A 87 -6.90 9.13 -13.92
CA TYR A 87 -5.61 9.76 -14.09
C TYR A 87 -5.32 9.99 -15.58
N HIS A 88 -5.07 11.24 -15.95
CA HIS A 88 -4.86 11.66 -17.35
C HIS A 88 -3.38 11.66 -17.77
N GLY A 89 -2.46 11.45 -16.83
CA GLY A 89 -1.03 11.32 -17.13
C GLY A 89 -0.65 9.89 -17.52
N ASN A 90 0.65 9.68 -17.74
CA ASN A 90 1.20 8.36 -18.02
C ASN A 90 1.33 7.55 -16.72
N LEU A 91 0.45 6.56 -16.52
CA LEU A 91 0.47 5.69 -15.32
C LEU A 91 1.78 4.89 -15.20
N ARG A 92 2.44 4.54 -16.31
CA ARG A 92 3.72 3.81 -16.30
C ARG A 92 4.86 4.69 -15.81
N GLU A 93 4.91 5.94 -16.25
CA GLU A 93 5.89 6.92 -15.74
C GLU A 93 5.65 7.22 -14.26
N LEU A 94 4.39 7.42 -13.88
CA LEU A 94 4.00 7.61 -12.48
C LEU A 94 4.44 6.42 -11.60
N TRP A 95 4.24 5.20 -12.10
CA TRP A 95 4.64 3.98 -11.41
C TRP A 95 6.16 3.92 -11.22
N ARG A 96 6.92 4.23 -12.27
CA ARG A 96 8.39 4.31 -12.20
C ARG A 96 8.85 5.31 -11.15
N GLU A 97 8.34 6.53 -11.21
CA GLU A 97 8.69 7.58 -10.25
C GLU A 97 8.32 7.20 -8.81
N THR A 98 7.21 6.47 -8.64
CA THR A 98 6.76 6.01 -7.33
C THR A 98 7.74 4.98 -6.75
N ILE A 99 8.13 3.97 -7.54
CA ILE A 99 9.13 2.97 -7.11
C ILE A 99 10.48 3.63 -6.80
N GLU A 100 10.92 4.59 -7.62
CA GLU A 100 12.25 5.19 -7.48
C GLU A 100 12.35 6.14 -6.28
N HIS A 101 11.27 6.84 -5.92
CA HIS A 101 11.36 8.00 -5.03
C HIS A 101 10.47 7.97 -3.79
N ASP A 102 9.46 7.09 -3.70
CA ASP A 102 8.56 7.06 -2.55
C ASP A 102 8.99 6.03 -1.51
N ASP A 103 8.91 6.40 -0.24
CA ASP A 103 9.17 5.55 0.92
C ASP A 103 8.02 4.58 1.17
N PHE A 104 6.80 5.00 0.83
CA PHE A 104 5.57 4.24 1.04
C PHE A 104 4.75 4.11 -0.24
N ILE A 105 4.39 2.88 -0.59
CA ILE A 105 3.61 2.59 -1.79
C ILE A 105 2.42 1.73 -1.38
N TYR A 106 1.22 2.29 -1.49
CA TYR A 106 -0.02 1.56 -1.32
C TYR A 106 -0.70 1.37 -2.67
N LEU A 107 -1.12 0.14 -2.92
CA LEU A 107 -1.87 -0.23 -4.09
C LEU A 107 -3.16 -0.92 -3.68
N LYS A 108 -4.30 -0.29 -3.95
CA LYS A 108 -5.61 -0.95 -3.91
C LYS A 108 -6.03 -1.32 -5.32
N THR A 109 -6.28 -2.60 -5.57
CA THR A 109 -6.73 -3.06 -6.90
C THR A 109 -7.46 -4.39 -6.79
N HIS A 110 -8.09 -4.81 -7.88
CA HIS A 110 -8.61 -6.15 -8.03
C HIS A 110 -7.51 -7.12 -8.44
N ALA A 111 -7.55 -8.32 -7.88
CA ALA A 111 -6.77 -9.42 -8.40
C ALA A 111 -7.42 -9.87 -9.72
N GLY A 112 -6.75 -9.66 -10.84
CA GLY A 112 -7.13 -10.31 -12.10
C GLY A 112 -6.94 -11.83 -11.99
N TYR A 113 -7.72 -12.59 -12.75
CA TYR A 113 -7.48 -14.02 -12.90
C TYR A 113 -6.08 -14.25 -13.48
N GLY A 114 -5.23 -14.96 -12.75
CA GLY A 114 -3.88 -15.33 -13.17
C GLY A 114 -2.81 -14.25 -12.95
N ARG A 115 -2.32 -14.03 -11.72
CA ARG A 115 -1.12 -13.21 -11.41
C ARG A 115 -1.11 -11.79 -12.01
N HIS A 116 -2.25 -11.25 -12.42
CA HIS A 116 -2.37 -9.94 -13.03
C HIS A 116 -2.97 -8.94 -12.04
N LEU A 117 -2.24 -7.88 -11.72
CA LEU A 117 -2.74 -6.70 -11.02
C LEU A 117 -3.09 -5.66 -12.09
N SER A 118 -4.10 -4.82 -11.87
CA SER A 118 -4.53 -3.85 -12.89
C SER A 118 -4.76 -2.46 -12.31
N LEU A 119 -4.15 -1.42 -12.90
CA LEU A 119 -4.36 -0.01 -12.53
C LEU A 119 -5.23 0.75 -13.54
N SER A 120 -5.67 0.06 -14.59
CA SER A 120 -6.45 0.61 -15.70
C SER A 120 -7.50 -0.43 -16.10
N ASN A 121 -8.40 -0.13 -17.04
CA ASN A 121 -9.35 -1.13 -17.50
C ASN A 121 -8.67 -2.27 -18.31
N ASP A 122 -7.36 -2.18 -18.54
CA ASP A 122 -6.53 -3.20 -19.18
C ASP A 122 -5.79 -4.03 -18.12
N VAL A 123 -6.15 -5.31 -18.04
CA VAL A 123 -5.64 -6.25 -17.04
C VAL A 123 -4.16 -6.60 -17.28
N SER A 124 -3.63 -6.42 -18.49
CA SER A 124 -2.22 -6.68 -18.82
C SER A 124 -1.26 -5.59 -18.33
N TYR A 125 -1.79 -4.38 -18.13
CA TYR A 125 -1.00 -3.15 -18.02
C TYR A 125 -0.01 -3.13 -16.85
N PHE A 126 -0.40 -3.57 -15.65
CA PHE A 126 0.45 -3.41 -14.48
C PHE A 126 1.41 -4.59 -14.24
N THR A 127 1.06 -5.82 -14.64
CA THR A 127 2.03 -6.93 -14.62
C THR A 127 3.23 -6.64 -15.51
N ASP A 128 3.01 -5.99 -16.65
CA ASP A 128 4.09 -5.62 -17.55
C ASP A 128 4.84 -4.38 -17.04
N ALA A 129 4.16 -3.37 -16.47
CA ALA A 129 4.83 -2.25 -15.80
C ALA A 129 5.72 -2.68 -14.62
N MET A 130 5.30 -3.70 -13.86
CA MET A 130 6.10 -4.31 -12.78
C MET A 130 7.34 -5.04 -13.30
N LYS A 131 7.25 -5.70 -14.47
CA LYS A 131 8.40 -6.34 -15.13
C LYS A 131 9.38 -5.33 -15.70
N GLU A 132 8.87 -4.34 -16.41
CA GLU A 132 9.68 -3.32 -17.08
C GLU A 132 10.42 -2.42 -16.09
N GLY A 133 9.87 -2.27 -14.86
CA GLY A 133 10.55 -1.52 -13.80
C GLY A 133 11.66 -2.24 -13.08
N HIS A 134 11.77 -3.56 -13.27
CA HIS A 134 12.70 -4.38 -12.52
C HIS A 134 14.16 -4.20 -12.93
N GLU A 135 14.42 -3.96 -14.23
CA GLU A 135 15.77 -4.07 -14.80
C GLU A 135 16.59 -2.77 -14.74
N GLU A 136 15.98 -1.61 -14.48
CA GLU A 136 16.67 -0.30 -14.64
C GLU A 136 16.50 0.70 -13.48
N MET A 137 15.71 0.41 -12.44
CA MET A 137 15.40 1.42 -11.41
C MET A 137 16.40 1.46 -10.26
N ARG A 138 16.89 2.65 -9.92
CA ARG A 138 17.55 2.92 -8.64
C ARG A 138 16.52 2.81 -7.53
N ARG A 139 16.69 1.91 -6.58
CA ARG A 139 15.75 1.75 -5.45
C ARG A 139 16.22 2.52 -4.23
N LYS A 140 15.27 2.98 -3.42
CA LYS A 140 15.60 3.53 -2.10
C LYS A 140 16.19 2.42 -1.22
N PRO A 141 17.04 2.77 -0.23
CA PRO A 141 17.61 1.80 0.69
C PRO A 141 16.56 1.02 1.50
N TYR A 142 15.38 1.60 1.72
CA TYR A 142 14.26 0.99 2.43
C TYR A 142 12.93 1.56 1.91
N GLN A 143 11.92 0.69 1.72
CA GLN A 143 10.56 1.07 1.32
C GLN A 143 9.52 0.17 2.02
N LEU A 144 8.31 0.70 2.21
CA LEU A 144 7.15 -0.06 2.67
C LEU A 144 6.13 -0.15 1.54
N PHE A 145 5.81 -1.38 1.16
CA PHE A 145 4.84 -1.69 0.11
C PHE A 145 3.60 -2.33 0.72
N TYR A 146 2.42 -1.82 0.39
CA TYR A 146 1.15 -2.33 0.87
C TYR A 146 0.24 -2.64 -0.32
N LEU A 147 0.06 -3.93 -0.60
CA LEU A 147 -0.89 -4.40 -1.60
C LEU A 147 -2.23 -4.80 -0.95
N ASP A 148 -3.26 -4.02 -1.22
CA ASP A 148 -4.65 -4.25 -0.85
C ASP A 148 -5.42 -4.79 -2.06
N CYS A 149 -5.30 -6.10 -2.25
CA CYS A 149 -6.09 -6.85 -3.21
C CYS A 149 -6.43 -8.24 -2.67
N CYS A 150 -7.46 -8.83 -3.24
CA CYS A 150 -7.99 -10.10 -2.76
C CYS A 150 -7.00 -11.23 -3.08
N LYS A 151 -6.81 -12.14 -2.13
CA LYS A 151 -5.84 -13.25 -2.21
C LYS A 151 -4.40 -12.79 -2.52
N SER A 152 -4.03 -11.59 -2.09
CA SER A 152 -2.74 -11.01 -2.47
C SER A 152 -1.54 -11.82 -1.98
N GLU A 153 -1.67 -12.41 -0.79
CA GLU A 153 -0.68 -13.29 -0.19
C GLU A 153 -0.42 -14.54 -1.04
N MET A 154 -1.49 -15.17 -1.52
CA MET A 154 -1.43 -16.42 -2.28
C MET A 154 -0.77 -16.22 -3.64
N TYR A 155 -1.04 -15.11 -4.32
CA TYR A 155 -0.64 -14.92 -5.72
C TYR A 155 0.56 -14.01 -5.91
N TYR A 156 0.72 -12.99 -5.08
CA TYR A 156 1.67 -11.91 -5.33
C TYR A 156 2.85 -11.89 -4.38
N LYS A 157 2.84 -12.64 -3.28
CA LYS A 157 3.95 -12.66 -2.33
C LYS A 157 5.30 -12.97 -2.98
N GLU A 158 5.44 -14.13 -3.63
CA GLU A 158 6.71 -14.52 -4.26
C GLU A 158 7.07 -13.65 -5.47
N ILE A 159 6.05 -13.19 -6.18
CA ILE A 159 6.20 -12.33 -7.37
C ILE A 159 6.73 -10.96 -6.95
N LEU A 160 6.08 -10.32 -5.99
CA LEU A 160 6.51 -9.04 -5.42
C LEU A 160 7.86 -9.17 -4.73
N ARG A 161 8.16 -10.27 -4.02
CA ARG A 161 9.50 -10.49 -3.48
C ARG A 161 10.57 -10.46 -4.56
N LYS A 162 10.37 -11.21 -5.65
CA LYS A 162 11.30 -11.20 -6.78
C LYS A 162 11.44 -9.80 -7.39
N TYR A 163 10.36 -9.03 -7.46
CA TYR A 163 10.38 -7.69 -8.06
C TYR A 163 10.95 -6.61 -7.15
N LEU A 164 10.57 -6.58 -5.88
CA LEU A 164 10.86 -5.53 -4.91
C LEU A 164 12.24 -5.73 -4.27
N GLY A 165 12.74 -6.96 -4.23
CA GLY A 165 14.04 -7.27 -3.62
C GLY A 165 13.99 -7.30 -2.10
N ASP A 166 15.16 -7.30 -1.48
CA ASP A 166 15.30 -7.79 -0.11
C ASP A 166 15.19 -6.72 1.01
N ASN A 167 15.11 -5.44 0.66
CA ASN A 167 15.05 -4.32 1.62
C ASN A 167 13.67 -3.64 1.64
N ILE A 168 12.61 -4.38 1.35
CA ILE A 168 11.24 -3.87 1.30
C ILE A 168 10.36 -4.62 2.29
N ASP A 169 9.67 -3.87 3.14
CA ASP A 169 8.61 -4.45 3.97
C ASP A 169 7.31 -4.50 3.19
N LEU A 170 6.63 -5.65 3.24
CA LEU A 170 5.48 -5.94 2.41
C LEU A 170 4.27 -6.30 3.26
N ILE A 171 3.20 -5.51 3.17
CA ILE A 171 1.90 -5.80 3.78
C ILE A 171 0.97 -6.36 2.70
N LEU A 172 0.42 -7.55 2.94
CA LEU A 172 -0.52 -8.24 2.05
C LEU A 172 -1.82 -8.59 2.78
N HIS A 173 -2.90 -8.64 2.03
CA HIS A 173 -4.18 -9.22 2.46
C HIS A 173 -4.23 -10.72 2.20
N LYS A 174 -4.69 -11.48 3.20
CA LYS A 174 -4.64 -12.94 3.19
C LYS A 174 -5.67 -13.57 2.25
N TRP A 175 -6.91 -13.10 2.27
CA TRP A 175 -8.03 -13.76 1.57
C TRP A 175 -8.97 -12.79 0.89
N PHE A 176 -9.60 -11.90 1.67
CA PHE A 176 -10.61 -10.97 1.17
C PHE A 176 -10.20 -9.53 1.43
N CYS A 177 -10.42 -8.72 0.41
CA CYS A 177 -10.27 -7.28 0.42
C CYS A 177 -11.67 -6.67 0.35
N ASP A 178 -12.10 -5.90 1.34
CA ASP A 178 -13.29 -5.07 1.17
C ASP A 178 -12.90 -3.88 0.28
N TYR A 179 -13.40 -3.91 -0.95
CA TYR A 179 -13.12 -2.88 -1.94
C TYR A 179 -13.59 -1.50 -1.53
N LYS A 180 -14.51 -1.36 -0.58
CA LYS A 180 -15.01 -0.07 -0.09
C LYS A 180 -14.16 0.52 1.04
N ILE A 181 -13.29 -0.28 1.65
CA ILE A 181 -12.51 0.12 2.82
C ILE A 181 -11.10 0.56 2.39
N ILE A 182 -10.72 1.78 2.80
CA ILE A 182 -9.35 2.32 2.71
C ILE A 182 -8.84 2.84 4.06
N GLY A 183 -9.68 2.76 5.10
CA GLY A 183 -9.33 3.16 6.47
C GLY A 183 -7.99 2.60 6.99
N PRO A 184 -7.69 1.29 6.83
CA PRO A 184 -6.50 0.67 7.38
C PRO A 184 -5.19 1.29 6.90
N VAL A 185 -5.08 1.69 5.63
CA VAL A 185 -3.85 2.35 5.17
C VAL A 185 -3.71 3.76 5.72
N ILE A 186 -4.83 4.45 5.97
CA ILE A 186 -4.79 5.77 6.60
C ILE A 186 -4.37 5.65 8.07
N VAL A 187 -4.85 4.62 8.78
CA VAL A 187 -4.40 4.30 10.13
C VAL A 187 -2.92 3.94 10.15
N LEU A 188 -2.44 3.11 9.22
CA LEU A 188 -1.02 2.83 9.07
C LEU A 188 -0.19 4.12 8.96
N ILE A 189 -0.58 5.05 8.08
CA ILE A 189 0.14 6.32 7.91
C ILE A 189 0.12 7.13 9.22
N ASP A 190 -1.02 7.21 9.91
CA ASP A 190 -1.14 7.97 11.16
C ASP A 190 -0.28 7.38 12.28
N GLU A 191 -0.32 6.06 12.47
CA GLU A 191 0.46 5.36 13.49
C GLU A 191 1.96 5.38 13.19
N LEU A 192 2.36 5.27 11.92
CA LEU A 192 3.74 5.47 11.49
C LEU A 192 4.25 6.88 11.87
N MET A 193 3.44 7.92 11.65
CA MET A 193 3.81 9.29 12.02
C MET A 193 3.89 9.49 13.54
N LYS A 194 3.04 8.81 14.32
CA LYS A 194 3.10 8.82 15.79
C LYS A 194 4.32 8.08 16.35
N GLY A 195 4.97 7.25 15.54
CA GLY A 195 6.07 6.39 15.96
C GLY A 195 5.60 5.19 16.79
N SER A 196 4.36 4.74 16.55
CA SER A 196 3.79 3.58 17.22
C SER A 196 4.59 2.31 16.90
N ASP A 197 4.63 1.37 17.85
CA ASP A 197 5.24 0.07 17.62
C ASP A 197 4.44 -0.78 16.64
N PHE A 198 5.06 -1.86 16.16
CA PHE A 198 4.48 -2.72 15.13
C PHE A 198 3.15 -3.35 15.59
N GLU A 199 3.10 -3.81 16.83
CA GLU A 199 1.93 -4.44 17.43
C GLU A 199 0.74 -3.48 17.50
N THR A 200 0.99 -2.24 17.91
CA THR A 200 -0.02 -1.17 17.95
C THR A 200 -0.52 -0.84 16.56
N ILE A 201 0.39 -0.66 15.58
CA ILE A 201 0.02 -0.42 14.17
C ILE A 201 -0.91 -1.53 13.67
N VAL A 202 -0.54 -2.80 13.87
CA VAL A 202 -1.34 -3.94 13.42
C VAL A 202 -2.70 -3.99 14.12
N SER A 203 -2.75 -3.70 15.43
CA SER A 203 -4.00 -3.68 16.19
C SER A 203 -4.96 -2.62 15.64
N GLU A 204 -4.52 -1.37 15.57
CA GLU A 204 -5.32 -0.23 15.11
C GLU A 204 -5.81 -0.42 13.67
N MET A 205 -4.95 -0.94 12.79
CA MET A 205 -5.34 -1.23 11.42
C MET A 205 -6.41 -2.35 11.34
N ASN A 206 -6.34 -3.37 12.20
CA ASN A 206 -7.35 -4.42 12.25
C ASN A 206 -8.68 -3.91 12.81
N ASP A 207 -8.64 -3.04 13.82
CA ASP A 207 -9.83 -2.42 14.40
C ASP A 207 -10.56 -1.54 13.37
N GLU A 208 -9.82 -0.72 12.62
CA GLU A 208 -10.36 0.08 11.52
C GLU A 208 -10.85 -0.77 10.34
N TYR A 209 -10.23 -1.93 10.11
CA TYR A 209 -10.74 -2.87 9.11
C TYR A 209 -12.11 -3.43 9.51
N GLY A 210 -12.40 -3.51 10.81
CA GLY A 210 -13.54 -4.23 11.37
C GLY A 210 -13.37 -5.75 11.20
N ILE A 211 -13.71 -6.53 12.23
CA ILE A 211 -13.61 -8.00 12.25
C ILE A 211 -14.33 -8.64 11.01
N PRO A 212 -13.77 -9.67 10.33
CA PRO A 212 -14.29 -10.26 9.07
C PRO A 212 -15.72 -10.76 9.04
N HIS A 213 -16.37 -10.43 7.91
CA HIS A 213 -17.31 -11.31 7.23
C HIS A 213 -16.62 -12.64 6.89
N PHE A 214 -17.07 -13.72 7.52
CA PHE A 214 -16.99 -15.06 6.93
C PHE A 214 -18.12 -15.16 5.91
N ASP A 215 -17.84 -15.70 4.73
CA ASP A 215 -18.94 -16.17 3.89
C ASP A 215 -19.48 -17.46 4.52
N VAL A 216 -20.78 -17.71 4.40
CA VAL A 216 -21.44 -18.87 5.06
C VAL A 216 -20.89 -20.22 4.54
N GLU A 217 -20.13 -20.17 3.44
CA GLU A 217 -19.50 -21.30 2.76
C GLU A 217 -18.02 -21.53 3.14
N ASP A 218 -17.41 -20.67 3.96
CA ASP A 218 -16.01 -20.82 4.37
C ASP A 218 -15.82 -22.04 5.30
N LYS A 219 -14.75 -22.81 5.09
CA LYS A 219 -14.51 -24.02 5.87
C LYS A 219 -14.12 -23.66 7.31
N PRO A 220 -14.44 -24.50 8.31
CA PRO A 220 -14.06 -24.27 9.71
C PRO A 220 -12.56 -24.05 9.96
N GLU A 221 -11.71 -24.56 9.07
CA GLU A 221 -10.25 -24.36 9.09
C GLU A 221 -9.85 -22.94 8.68
N ASP A 222 -10.59 -22.32 7.77
CA ASP A 222 -10.41 -20.95 7.31
C ASP A 222 -10.91 -19.94 8.36
N MET A 223 -11.91 -20.34 9.16
CA MET A 223 -12.43 -19.55 10.29
C MET A 223 -11.46 -19.41 11.46
N ARG A 224 -10.44 -20.27 11.55
CA ARG A 224 -9.40 -20.24 12.62
C ARG A 224 -8.25 -19.28 12.30
N LEU A 225 -8.21 -18.70 11.10
CA LEU A 225 -7.12 -17.87 10.62
C LEU A 225 -7.38 -16.40 10.95
N ASP A 226 -7.27 -16.08 12.24
CA ASP A 226 -7.68 -14.83 12.88
C ASP A 226 -6.79 -13.59 12.61
N ARG A 227 -6.29 -13.41 11.37
CA ARG A 227 -5.51 -12.21 10.96
C ARG A 227 -5.71 -11.93 9.47
N LYS A 228 -6.41 -10.82 9.14
CA LYS A 228 -6.74 -10.39 7.76
C LYS A 228 -5.55 -9.83 6.97
N MET A 229 -4.69 -9.09 7.66
CA MET A 229 -3.46 -8.54 7.10
C MET A 229 -2.26 -9.34 7.57
N VAL A 230 -1.36 -9.62 6.64
CA VAL A 230 -0.10 -10.28 6.91
C VAL A 230 1.02 -9.34 6.53
N THR A 231 1.83 -8.98 7.53
CA THR A 231 3.04 -8.20 7.31
C THR A 231 4.21 -9.15 7.15
N TYR A 232 4.93 -8.98 6.05
CA TYR A 232 6.19 -9.64 5.76
C TYR A 232 7.30 -8.61 5.93
N SER A 233 8.05 -8.73 7.02
CA SER A 233 9.31 -8.03 7.16
C SER A 233 10.39 -8.80 6.38
N ILE A 234 10.95 -8.19 5.33
CA ILE A 234 12.01 -8.84 4.55
C ILE A 234 13.38 -8.40 5.11
N SER A 235 14.31 -9.33 5.11
CA SER A 235 15.74 -9.09 5.31
C SER A 235 16.47 -9.77 4.16
N GLY A 236 17.40 -9.02 3.54
CA GLY A 236 18.38 -9.60 2.64
C GLY A 236 19.41 -10.45 3.37
N ASN A 237 19.99 -11.37 2.58
CA ASN A 237 21.23 -12.06 2.93
C ASN A 237 22.40 -11.09 3.09
#